data_AF-A0A2S3VXB7-F1
#
_entry.id   AF-A0A2S3VXB7-F1
#
_cell.length_a   1.000
_cell.length_b   1.000
_cell.length_c   1.000
_cell.angle_alpha   90.00
_cell.angle_beta   90.00
_cell.angle_gamma   90.00
#
_symmetry.space_group_name_H-M   'P 1'
#
loop_
_entity.id
_entity.type
_entity.pdbx_description
1 polymer ?
#
loop_
_entity_poly.entity_id
_entity_poly.type
_entity_poly.pdbx_seq_one_letter_code
_entity_poly.pdbx_strand_id
1 'polypeptide(L)'
;MNDQLALAGAMTALLKDHAGLGIRLKEVPFDWTSGMHRLTGSFHYITFADGVPTVQELVEYLYDCLIPYCLPKSKVRDALQGIDPALDYHRIVRLGDDAKSLFIKAKNQLESGGEPGELILYALLEWVLKAPRLVSKMYLKTNNNMPVHGTDGIHLGYDEAKDLLTIYFGESKIYQSFSSAADAAFTSMAELLANSGQISREIEILNNLSDLNSLDPAFRAKIADYINP
;
A
#
# COMPACT_ATOMS: atom_id res chain seq x y z
N MET A 1 -16.75 -16.30 15.96
CA MET A 1 -17.58 -15.08 15.79
C MET A 1 -17.00 -13.89 16.53
N ASN A 2 -16.73 -13.95 17.85
CA ASN A 2 -16.08 -12.82 18.56
C ASN A 2 -14.67 -12.51 18.05
N ASP A 3 -13.84 -13.52 17.81
CA ASP A 3 -12.46 -13.31 17.35
C ASP A 3 -12.38 -12.80 15.89
N GLN A 4 -13.30 -13.23 15.03
CA GLN A 4 -13.38 -12.75 13.64
C GLN A 4 -13.80 -11.28 13.58
N LEU A 5 -14.77 -10.88 14.41
CA LEU A 5 -15.21 -9.49 14.52
C LEU A 5 -14.08 -8.60 15.10
N ALA A 6 -13.28 -9.15 16.03
CA ALA A 6 -12.11 -8.48 16.56
C ALA A 6 -11.01 -8.29 15.49
N LEU A 7 -10.75 -9.32 14.67
CA LEU A 7 -9.80 -9.26 13.55
C LEU A 7 -10.23 -8.24 12.50
N ALA A 8 -11.51 -8.25 12.12
CA ALA A 8 -12.08 -7.24 11.22
C ALA A 8 -11.87 -5.80 11.72
N GLY A 9 -12.17 -5.58 13.00
CA GLY A 9 -11.95 -4.30 13.66
C GLY A 9 -10.48 -3.90 13.68
N ALA A 10 -9.58 -4.84 13.98
CA ALA A 10 -8.14 -4.61 13.95
C ALA A 10 -7.61 -4.32 12.53
N MET A 11 -8.15 -4.96 11.49
CA MET A 11 -7.82 -4.64 10.09
C MET A 11 -8.25 -3.22 9.73
N THR A 12 -9.46 -2.85 10.11
CA THR A 12 -10.00 -1.50 9.85
C THR A 12 -9.19 -0.43 10.57
N ALA A 13 -8.73 -0.70 11.80
CA ALA A 13 -7.88 0.21 12.56
C ALA A 13 -6.50 0.46 11.94
N LEU A 14 -6.06 -0.41 11.01
CA LEU A 14 -4.81 -0.24 10.28
C LEU A 14 -4.96 0.64 9.04
N LEU A 15 -6.17 0.86 8.54
CA LEU A 15 -6.41 1.66 7.34
C LEU A 15 -6.29 3.15 7.64
N LYS A 16 -5.73 3.91 6.69
CA LYS A 16 -5.91 5.36 6.66
C LYS A 16 -7.37 5.67 6.27
N ASP A 17 -7.91 6.78 6.75
CA ASP A 17 -9.15 7.33 6.19
C ASP A 17 -8.90 7.85 4.76
N HIS A 18 -9.49 7.15 3.78
CA HIS A 18 -9.43 7.47 2.35
C HIS A 18 -10.69 8.19 1.82
N ALA A 19 -11.57 8.72 2.69
CA ALA A 19 -12.76 9.46 2.24
C ALA A 19 -12.42 10.61 1.29
N GLY A 20 -11.30 11.31 1.52
CA GLY A 20 -10.81 12.36 0.64
C GLY A 20 -10.44 11.87 -0.77
N LEU A 21 -10.01 10.61 -0.93
CA LEU A 21 -9.65 10.06 -2.24
C LEU A 21 -10.88 9.83 -3.12
N GLY A 22 -11.99 9.37 -2.53
CA GLY A 22 -13.23 9.10 -3.28
C GLY A 22 -13.90 10.34 -3.89
N ILE A 23 -13.55 11.54 -3.40
CA ILE A 23 -13.98 12.81 -4.00
C ILE A 23 -13.17 13.13 -5.26
N ARG A 24 -11.92 12.64 -5.31
CA ARG A 24 -10.92 12.94 -6.35
C ARG A 24 -10.86 11.91 -7.45
N LEU A 25 -11.39 10.72 -7.19
CA LEU A 25 -11.47 9.61 -8.14
C LEU A 25 -12.92 9.22 -8.37
N LYS A 26 -13.28 9.03 -9.64
CA LYS A 26 -14.54 8.39 -10.02
C LYS A 26 -14.26 6.99 -10.53
N GLU A 27 -15.08 6.06 -10.05
CA GLU A 27 -15.05 4.67 -10.49
C GLU A 27 -15.88 4.49 -11.77
N VAL A 28 -15.34 3.69 -12.68
CA VAL A 28 -16.05 3.08 -13.80
C VAL A 28 -15.96 1.57 -13.57
N PRO A 29 -17.00 0.97 -12.95
CA PRO A 29 -16.99 -0.46 -12.68
C PRO A 29 -17.10 -1.23 -13.99
N PHE A 30 -16.33 -2.31 -14.11
CA PHE A 30 -16.39 -3.19 -15.28
C PHE A 30 -16.24 -4.65 -14.83
N ASP A 31 -17.34 -5.40 -14.98
CA ASP A 31 -17.32 -6.84 -14.78
C ASP A 31 -17.13 -7.54 -16.12
N TRP A 32 -16.06 -8.32 -16.22
CA TRP A 32 -15.74 -9.10 -17.40
C TRP A 32 -15.88 -10.59 -17.11
N THR A 33 -16.73 -11.27 -17.87
CA THR A 33 -16.83 -12.74 -17.81
C THR A 33 -16.32 -13.32 -19.11
N SER A 34 -15.22 -14.07 -19.03
CA SER A 34 -14.77 -14.95 -20.10
C SER A 34 -15.36 -16.35 -19.90
N GLY A 35 -15.30 -17.21 -20.92
CA GLY A 35 -15.76 -18.60 -20.81
C GLY A 35 -15.00 -19.44 -19.78
N MET A 36 -13.88 -18.96 -19.24
CA MET A 36 -13.02 -19.68 -18.28
C MET A 36 -12.90 -18.98 -16.92
N HIS A 37 -12.96 -17.65 -16.87
CA HIS A 37 -12.71 -16.86 -15.66
C HIS A 37 -13.66 -15.67 -15.55
N ARG A 38 -14.11 -15.39 -14.33
CA ARG A 38 -14.76 -14.13 -13.97
C ARG A 38 -13.69 -13.17 -13.45
N LEU A 39 -13.55 -12.02 -14.10
CA LEU A 39 -12.68 -10.93 -13.69
C LEU A 39 -13.56 -9.75 -13.30
N THR A 40 -13.38 -9.26 -12.09
CA THR A 40 -13.95 -7.99 -11.65
C THR A 40 -12.81 -6.97 -11.59
N GLY A 41 -12.99 -5.86 -12.28
CA GLY A 41 -12.04 -4.75 -12.29
C GLY A 41 -12.75 -3.43 -12.07
N SER A 42 -12.10 -2.52 -11.36
CA SER A 42 -12.58 -1.15 -11.17
C SER A 42 -11.57 -0.18 -11.76
N PHE A 43 -12.03 0.61 -12.73
CA PHE A 43 -11.22 1.64 -13.37
C PHE A 43 -11.48 2.97 -12.69
N HIS A 44 -10.43 3.71 -12.38
CA HIS A 44 -10.56 4.99 -11.69
C HIS A 44 -9.94 6.10 -12.52
N TYR A 45 -10.64 7.23 -12.60
CA TYR A 45 -10.13 8.42 -13.26
C TYR A 45 -10.24 9.64 -12.34
N ILE A 46 -9.34 10.60 -12.55
CA ILE A 46 -9.30 11.86 -11.79
C ILE A 46 -10.55 12.68 -12.12
N THR A 47 -11.19 13.23 -11.11
CA THR A 47 -12.34 14.12 -11.29
C THR A 47 -12.00 15.37 -12.09
N PHE A 48 -13.03 16.03 -12.60
CA PHE A 48 -12.90 17.26 -13.38
C PHE A 48 -13.66 18.39 -12.69
N ALA A 49 -13.09 19.59 -12.70
CA ALA A 49 -13.74 20.85 -12.33
C ALA A 49 -13.69 21.78 -13.55
N ASP A 50 -14.85 22.27 -14.00
CA ASP A 50 -14.98 23.13 -15.18
C ASP A 50 -14.27 22.58 -16.45
N GLY A 51 -14.31 21.27 -16.63
CA GLY A 51 -13.69 20.58 -17.76
C GLY A 51 -12.18 20.34 -17.63
N VAL A 52 -11.56 20.70 -16.51
CA VAL A 52 -10.13 20.49 -16.22
C VAL A 52 -9.96 19.37 -15.20
N PRO A 53 -9.07 18.37 -15.43
CA PRO A 53 -8.79 17.34 -14.44
C PRO A 53 -8.19 17.95 -13.15
N THR A 54 -8.70 17.56 -12.00
CA THR A 54 -8.28 18.02 -10.66
C THR A 54 -7.02 17.29 -10.19
N VAL A 55 -5.94 17.39 -10.97
CA VAL A 55 -4.66 16.70 -10.71
C VAL A 55 -4.00 17.25 -9.46
N GLN A 56 -4.03 18.57 -9.28
CA GLN A 56 -3.38 19.23 -8.16
C GLN A 56 -3.99 18.79 -6.82
N GLU A 57 -5.31 18.66 -6.77
CA GLU A 57 -6.06 18.19 -5.60
C GLU A 57 -5.73 16.72 -5.29
N LEU A 58 -5.50 15.89 -6.32
CA LEU A 58 -5.01 14.53 -6.14
C LEU A 58 -3.59 14.54 -5.57
N VAL A 59 -2.70 15.37 -6.09
CA VAL A 59 -1.31 15.49 -5.59
C VAL A 59 -1.29 15.93 -4.13
N GLU A 60 -2.12 16.89 -3.74
CA GLU A 60 -2.26 17.33 -2.34
C GLU A 60 -2.72 16.18 -1.44
N TYR A 61 -3.69 15.38 -1.90
CA TYR A 61 -4.12 14.20 -1.15
C TYR A 61 -3.01 13.14 -1.03
N LEU A 62 -2.26 12.89 -2.10
CA LEU A 62 -1.14 11.96 -2.06
C LEU A 62 -0.04 12.46 -1.12
N TYR A 63 0.16 13.79 -1.04
CA TYR A 63 1.07 14.40 -0.07
C TYR A 63 0.64 14.10 1.38
N ASP A 64 -0.66 14.11 1.68
CA ASP A 64 -1.19 13.71 3.00
C ASP A 64 -0.96 12.23 3.31
N CYS A 65 -0.74 11.41 2.28
CA CYS A 65 -0.44 9.98 2.41
C CYS A 65 1.06 9.69 2.67
N LEU A 66 1.95 10.69 2.62
CA LEU A 66 3.41 10.46 2.72
C LEU A 66 3.81 9.74 4.01
N ILE A 67 3.38 10.22 5.17
CA ILE A 67 3.72 9.61 6.47
C ILE A 67 3.27 8.14 6.55
N PRO A 68 1.97 7.82 6.34
CA PRO A 68 1.50 6.44 6.46
C PRO A 68 2.02 5.51 5.35
N TYR A 69 2.41 6.03 4.19
CA TYR A 69 3.07 5.25 3.14
C TYR A 69 4.56 4.98 3.47
N CYS A 70 5.32 6.02 3.80
CA CYS A 70 6.78 5.95 3.90
C CYS A 70 7.34 5.40 5.20
N LEU A 71 6.58 5.45 6.30
CA LEU A 71 7.11 5.11 7.62
C LEU A 71 6.45 3.86 8.20
N PRO A 72 7.17 3.08 9.03
CA PRO A 72 6.58 1.97 9.75
C PRO A 72 5.41 2.42 10.64
N LYS A 73 4.34 1.62 10.72
CA LYS A 73 3.15 1.96 11.53
C LYS A 73 3.48 2.08 13.01
N SER A 74 4.38 1.21 13.48
CA SER A 74 4.97 1.28 14.83
C SER A 74 5.62 2.63 15.10
N LYS A 75 6.52 3.08 14.22
CA LYS A 75 7.20 4.39 14.34
C LYS A 75 6.21 5.56 14.41
N VAL A 76 5.17 5.55 13.58
CA VAL A 76 4.13 6.60 13.60
C VAL A 76 3.35 6.55 14.91
N ARG A 77 2.91 5.36 15.34
CA ARG A 77 2.19 5.16 16.61
C ARG A 77 3.00 5.66 17.80
N ASP A 78 4.25 5.24 17.92
CA ASP A 78 5.13 5.62 19.03
C ASP A 78 5.40 7.13 19.04
N ALA A 79 5.54 7.74 17.85
CA ALA A 79 5.73 9.17 17.70
C ALA A 79 4.48 10.01 18.03
N LEU A 80 3.27 9.44 17.91
CA LEU A 80 2.01 10.13 18.20
C LEU A 80 1.41 9.74 19.56
N GLN A 81 1.96 8.74 20.25
CA GLN A 81 1.46 8.30 21.53
C GLN A 81 1.59 9.40 22.59
N GLY A 82 0.45 9.75 23.21
CA GLY A 82 0.37 10.69 24.32
C GLY A 82 0.72 12.13 23.96
N ILE A 83 0.69 12.51 22.67
CA ILE A 83 0.99 13.89 22.28
C ILE A 83 -0.15 14.83 22.63
N ASP A 84 0.21 16.05 23.02
CA ASP A 84 -0.67 17.20 22.89
C ASP A 84 -0.32 17.93 21.58
N PRO A 85 -1.18 17.92 20.54
CA PRO A 85 -0.87 18.58 19.27
C PRO A 85 -0.51 20.06 19.38
N ALA A 86 -0.97 20.77 20.42
CA ALA A 86 -0.64 22.18 20.63
C ALA A 86 0.77 22.39 21.20
N LEU A 87 1.32 21.39 21.91
CA LEU A 87 2.63 21.47 22.57
C LEU A 87 3.71 20.64 21.87
N ASP A 88 3.31 19.53 21.26
CA ASP A 88 4.19 18.51 20.70
C ASP A 88 4.20 18.48 19.16
N TYR A 89 3.71 19.52 18.50
CA TYR A 89 3.62 19.61 17.03
C TYR A 89 4.95 19.29 16.32
N HIS A 90 6.09 19.55 16.95
CA HIS A 90 7.42 19.21 16.45
C HIS A 90 7.60 17.71 16.14
N ARG A 91 6.92 16.81 16.88
CA ARG A 91 6.95 15.35 16.62
C ARG A 91 6.27 15.02 15.30
N ILE A 92 5.15 15.68 14.99
CA ILE A 92 4.42 15.53 13.73
C ILE A 92 5.26 16.09 12.57
N VAL A 93 5.87 17.27 12.75
CA VAL A 93 6.76 17.87 11.76
C VAL A 93 7.92 16.92 11.43
N ARG A 94 8.56 16.32 12.44
CA ARG A 94 9.64 15.34 12.24
C ARG A 94 9.20 14.11 11.45
N LEU A 95 7.99 13.59 11.67
CA LEU A 95 7.46 12.49 10.84
C LEU A 95 7.34 12.90 9.37
N GLY A 96 6.87 14.12 9.11
CA GLY A 96 6.80 14.68 7.76
C GLY A 96 8.17 14.82 7.11
N ASP A 97 9.15 15.34 7.85
CA ASP A 97 10.52 15.50 7.37
C ASP A 97 11.19 14.14 7.10
N ASP A 98 11.00 13.17 8.01
CA ASP A 98 11.46 11.79 7.84
C ASP A 98 10.89 11.16 6.57
N ALA A 99 9.57 11.26 6.35
CA ALA A 99 8.90 10.71 5.17
C ALA A 99 9.42 11.36 3.87
N LYS A 100 9.54 12.69 3.83
CA LYS A 100 10.08 13.43 2.68
C LYS A 100 11.52 13.04 2.38
N SER A 101 12.34 12.83 3.41
CA SER A 101 13.75 12.48 3.24
C SER A 101 13.94 11.15 2.49
N LEU A 102 12.97 10.23 2.60
CA LEU A 102 12.98 8.94 1.91
C LEU A 102 12.77 9.09 0.40
N PHE A 103 11.88 9.98 -0.03
CA PHE A 103 11.70 10.34 -1.45
C PHE A 103 12.92 11.10 -2.02
N ILE A 104 13.54 11.99 -1.25
CA ILE A 104 14.68 12.80 -1.75
C ILE A 104 15.91 11.93 -2.03
N LYS A 105 16.17 10.89 -1.23
CA LYS A 105 17.32 9.99 -1.44
C LYS A 105 17.22 9.20 -2.75
N ALA A 106 16.01 8.92 -3.22
CA ALA A 106 15.77 8.23 -4.49
C ALA A 106 15.95 9.12 -5.73
N LYS A 107 16.02 10.45 -5.56
CA LYS A 107 16.26 11.41 -6.64
C LYS A 107 17.58 11.17 -7.40
N ASN A 108 18.53 10.46 -6.80
CA ASN A 108 19.79 10.08 -7.45
C ASN A 108 19.66 8.84 -8.38
N GLN A 109 18.47 8.24 -8.52
CA GLN A 109 18.19 7.02 -9.30
C GLN A 109 16.98 7.18 -10.26
N LEU A 110 16.73 8.40 -10.76
CA LEU A 110 15.52 8.76 -11.51
C LEU A 110 15.35 8.00 -12.84
N GLU A 111 14.54 6.94 -12.82
CA GLU A 111 13.50 6.74 -13.82
C GLU A 111 12.16 7.27 -13.25
N SER A 112 11.61 8.28 -13.91
CA SER A 112 10.86 9.39 -13.30
C SER A 112 9.40 9.12 -12.92
N GLY A 113 8.98 7.87 -12.72
CA GLY A 113 7.57 7.52 -12.46
C GLY A 113 7.30 6.43 -11.43
N GLY A 114 8.32 5.75 -10.90
CA GLY A 114 8.13 4.61 -9.99
C GLY A 114 7.48 4.98 -8.67
N GLU A 115 8.15 5.79 -7.84
CA GLU A 115 7.67 6.08 -6.47
C GLU A 115 6.30 6.78 -6.41
N PRO A 116 5.97 7.75 -7.28
CA PRO A 116 4.61 8.29 -7.33
C PRO A 116 3.58 7.22 -7.69
N GLY A 117 3.94 6.26 -8.55
CA GLY A 117 3.10 5.11 -8.90
C GLY A 117 2.86 4.19 -7.70
N GLU A 118 3.91 3.88 -6.95
CA GLU A 118 3.82 3.09 -5.72
C GLU A 118 2.91 3.79 -4.67
N LEU A 119 3.01 5.11 -4.53
CA LEU A 119 2.17 5.89 -3.61
C LEU A 119 0.69 5.92 -4.04
N ILE A 120 0.42 6.04 -5.34
CA ILE A 120 -0.94 5.95 -5.90
C ILE A 120 -1.49 4.53 -5.67
N LEU A 121 -0.69 3.49 -5.94
CA LEU A 121 -1.05 2.10 -5.71
C LEU A 121 -1.40 1.86 -4.23
N TYR A 122 -0.57 2.34 -3.29
CA TYR A 122 -0.86 2.29 -1.86
C TYR A 122 -2.25 2.85 -1.54
N ALA A 123 -2.54 4.05 -2.05
CA ALA A 123 -3.79 4.72 -1.75
C ALA A 123 -5.01 4.01 -2.35
N LEU A 124 -4.87 3.45 -3.56
CA LEU A 124 -5.91 2.67 -4.22
C LEU A 124 -6.16 1.33 -3.52
N LEU A 125 -5.12 0.61 -3.09
CA LEU A 125 -5.28 -0.68 -2.42
C LEU A 125 -5.96 -0.52 -1.05
N GLU A 126 -5.60 0.50 -0.26
CA GLU A 126 -6.29 0.78 1.01
C GLU A 126 -7.73 1.26 0.78
N TRP A 127 -7.98 2.04 -0.26
CA TRP A 127 -9.32 2.59 -0.52
C TRP A 127 -10.29 1.59 -1.15
N VAL A 128 -9.88 0.90 -2.22
CA VAL A 128 -10.71 -0.01 -3.02
C VAL A 128 -10.79 -1.39 -2.37
N LEU A 129 -9.65 -1.98 -2.03
CA LEU A 129 -9.60 -3.34 -1.49
C LEU A 129 -9.74 -3.40 0.04
N LYS A 130 -9.74 -2.24 0.72
CA LYS A 130 -9.70 -2.16 2.19
C LYS A 130 -8.52 -2.95 2.77
N ALA A 131 -7.43 -3.00 2.01
CA ALA A 131 -6.26 -3.79 2.35
C ALA A 131 -5.16 -2.87 2.90
N PRO A 132 -4.95 -2.77 4.22
CA PRO A 132 -3.89 -1.93 4.77
C PRO A 132 -2.50 -2.38 4.33
N ARG A 133 -1.61 -1.40 4.17
CA ARG A 133 -0.19 -1.66 3.89
C ARG A 133 0.43 -2.44 5.04
N LEU A 134 1.14 -3.51 4.68
CA LEU A 134 1.82 -4.39 5.62
C LEU A 134 3.29 -4.01 5.82
N VAL A 135 3.96 -3.52 4.76
CA VAL A 135 5.41 -3.23 4.74
C VAL A 135 5.68 -1.85 4.18
N SER A 136 6.62 -1.10 4.78
CA SER A 136 7.04 0.19 4.23
C SER A 136 8.30 -0.01 3.42
N LYS A 137 8.15 -0.25 2.11
CA LYS A 137 9.29 -0.50 1.22
C LYS A 137 10.21 0.72 1.13
N MET A 138 9.66 1.93 1.16
CA MET A 138 10.45 3.17 1.24
C MET A 138 11.38 3.20 2.46
N TYR A 139 10.89 2.78 3.63
CA TYR A 139 11.72 2.69 4.84
C TYR A 139 12.81 1.62 4.72
N LEU A 140 12.48 0.47 4.11
CA LEU A 140 13.43 -0.63 3.92
C LEU A 140 14.55 -0.32 2.93
N LYS A 141 14.21 0.32 1.80
CA LYS A 141 15.16 0.74 0.74
C LYS A 141 16.31 1.60 1.30
N THR A 142 16.12 2.28 2.44
CA THR A 142 17.12 3.20 3.01
C THR A 142 17.87 2.67 4.23
N ASN A 143 17.35 1.65 4.92
CA ASN A 143 17.97 1.12 6.14
C ASN A 143 18.88 -0.09 5.90
N ASN A 144 18.82 -0.74 4.73
CA ASN A 144 19.71 -1.84 4.39
C ASN A 144 20.24 -1.69 2.96
N ASN A 145 21.48 -2.13 2.75
CA ASN A 145 22.09 -2.35 1.43
C ASN A 145 21.43 -3.53 0.67
N MET A 146 20.14 -3.80 0.96
CA MET A 146 19.34 -4.88 0.42
C MET A 146 18.73 -4.40 -0.90
N PRO A 147 19.02 -5.05 -2.03
CA PRO A 147 18.26 -4.82 -3.24
C PRO A 147 16.81 -5.25 -2.96
N VAL A 148 15.92 -4.29 -2.75
CA VAL A 148 14.48 -4.53 -2.72
C VAL A 148 14.00 -4.49 -4.17
N HIS A 149 14.40 -5.50 -4.94
CA HIS A 149 13.79 -5.79 -6.22
C HIS A 149 12.64 -6.76 -5.96
N GLY A 150 11.44 -6.37 -6.35
CA GLY A 150 10.19 -7.05 -6.03
C GLY A 150 9.02 -6.10 -6.22
N THR A 151 7.85 -6.53 -5.76
CA THR A 151 6.56 -5.85 -5.89
C THR A 151 6.59 -4.40 -5.39
N ASP A 152 5.72 -3.57 -5.91
CA ASP A 152 5.60 -2.16 -5.52
C ASP A 152 4.84 -1.96 -4.20
N GLY A 153 4.04 -2.95 -3.79
CA GLY A 153 3.28 -2.90 -2.54
C GLY A 153 3.00 -4.27 -1.96
N ILE A 154 2.98 -4.37 -0.63
CA ILE A 154 2.52 -5.55 0.10
C ILE A 154 1.43 -5.13 1.08
N HIS A 155 0.22 -5.64 0.86
CA HIS A 155 -0.97 -5.28 1.61
C HIS A 155 -1.66 -6.52 2.17
N LEU A 156 -2.42 -6.34 3.25
CA LEU A 156 -3.10 -7.41 3.97
C LEU A 156 -4.61 -7.28 3.76
N GLY A 157 -5.27 -8.35 3.33
CA GLY A 157 -6.73 -8.46 3.27
C GLY A 157 -7.24 -9.51 4.24
N TYR A 158 -8.48 -9.35 4.71
CA TYR A 158 -9.17 -10.35 5.51
C TYR A 158 -10.62 -10.47 5.06
N ASP A 159 -11.01 -11.67 4.65
CA ASP A 159 -12.39 -12.04 4.32
C ASP A 159 -13.02 -12.68 5.56
N GLU A 160 -13.84 -11.91 6.28
CA GLU A 160 -14.54 -12.36 7.49
C GLU A 160 -15.47 -13.55 7.24
N ALA A 161 -16.13 -13.58 6.08
CA ALA A 161 -17.10 -14.62 5.75
C ALA A 161 -16.42 -15.97 5.51
N LYS A 162 -15.19 -15.95 5.02
CA LYS A 162 -14.37 -17.15 4.76
C LYS A 162 -13.29 -17.41 5.81
N ASP A 163 -13.14 -16.51 6.78
CA ASP A 163 -12.02 -16.48 7.72
C ASP A 163 -10.63 -16.52 7.07
N LEU A 164 -10.53 -15.94 5.86
CA LEU A 164 -9.35 -16.07 5.00
C LEU A 164 -8.51 -14.80 5.03
N LEU A 165 -7.23 -14.97 5.37
CA LEU A 165 -6.22 -13.94 5.24
C LEU A 165 -5.64 -13.96 3.81
N THR A 166 -5.50 -12.80 3.18
CA THR A 166 -4.92 -12.66 1.84
C THR A 166 -3.77 -11.66 1.88
N ILE A 167 -2.65 -12.02 1.26
CA ILE A 167 -1.55 -11.08 1.02
C ILE A 167 -1.66 -10.61 -0.43
N TYR A 168 -1.80 -9.29 -0.62
CA TYR A 168 -1.78 -8.66 -1.92
C TYR A 168 -0.39 -8.17 -2.25
N PHE A 169 0.12 -8.63 -3.39
CA PHE A 169 1.29 -8.11 -4.04
C PHE A 169 0.84 -7.14 -5.14
N GLY A 170 1.23 -5.88 -5.02
CA GLY A 170 0.83 -4.83 -5.95
C GLY A 170 1.96 -4.45 -6.89
N GLU A 171 1.61 -4.01 -8.10
CA GLU A 171 2.51 -3.54 -9.14
C GLU A 171 1.97 -2.23 -9.73
N SER A 172 2.85 -1.26 -10.00
CA SER A 172 2.52 0.06 -10.52
C SER A 172 3.39 0.42 -11.72
N LYS A 173 2.79 1.05 -12.74
CA LYS A 173 3.48 1.55 -13.93
C LYS A 173 2.87 2.88 -14.35
N ILE A 174 3.68 3.95 -14.36
CA ILE A 174 3.29 5.27 -14.87
C ILE A 174 3.94 5.50 -16.22
N TYR A 175 3.26 5.13 -17.30
CA TYR A 175 3.73 5.35 -18.68
C TYR A 175 2.80 6.32 -19.44
N GLN A 176 3.26 6.81 -20.59
CA GLN A 176 2.47 7.68 -21.48
C GLN A 176 1.27 6.95 -22.11
N SER A 177 1.35 5.62 -22.24
CA SER A 177 0.27 4.78 -22.78
C SER A 177 -0.23 3.81 -21.73
N PHE A 178 -1.55 3.73 -21.59
CA PHE A 178 -2.20 2.74 -20.73
C PHE A 178 -1.85 1.31 -21.15
N SER A 179 -1.87 0.99 -22.45
CA SER A 179 -1.58 -0.38 -22.91
C SER A 179 -0.18 -0.82 -22.52
N SER A 180 0.82 0.03 -22.74
CA SER A 180 2.20 -0.26 -22.37
C SER A 180 2.40 -0.36 -20.85
N ALA A 181 1.71 0.47 -20.06
CA ALA A 181 1.74 0.37 -18.61
C ALA A 181 1.11 -0.95 -18.12
N ALA A 182 -0.04 -1.32 -18.68
CA ALA A 182 -0.74 -2.56 -18.36
C ALA A 182 0.11 -3.79 -18.74
N ASP A 183 0.66 -3.83 -19.96
CA ASP A 183 1.53 -4.92 -20.42
C ASP A 183 2.75 -5.08 -19.50
N ALA A 184 3.39 -3.97 -19.12
CA ALA A 184 4.54 -4.00 -18.22
C ALA A 184 4.16 -4.49 -16.80
N ALA A 185 3.01 -4.06 -16.28
CA ALA A 185 2.52 -4.51 -14.97
C ALA A 185 2.17 -6.00 -14.98
N PHE A 186 1.43 -6.47 -15.99
CA PHE A 186 1.09 -7.90 -16.11
C PHE A 186 2.31 -8.77 -16.34
N THR A 187 3.30 -8.31 -17.11
CA THR A 187 4.57 -9.02 -17.29
C THR A 187 5.30 -9.16 -15.97
N SER A 188 5.44 -8.07 -15.21
CA SER A 188 6.10 -8.11 -13.89
C SER A 188 5.38 -9.02 -12.90
N MET A 189 4.04 -9.01 -12.87
CA MET A 189 3.26 -9.93 -12.05
C MET A 189 3.44 -11.39 -12.49
N ALA A 190 3.49 -11.67 -13.80
CA ALA A 190 3.74 -13.02 -14.31
C ALA A 190 5.14 -13.52 -13.95
N GLU A 191 6.15 -12.66 -14.01
CA GLU A 191 7.53 -12.97 -13.60
C GLU A 191 7.61 -13.29 -12.10
N LEU A 192 6.92 -12.51 -11.26
CA LEU A 192 6.81 -12.79 -9.83
C LEU A 192 6.19 -14.16 -9.56
N LEU A 193 5.07 -14.48 -10.23
CA LEU A 193 4.37 -15.75 -10.08
C LEU A 193 5.20 -16.94 -10.58
N ALA A 194 6.02 -16.74 -11.62
CA ALA A 194 6.93 -17.75 -12.14
C ALA A 194 8.16 -17.97 -11.26
N ASN A 195 8.47 -17.05 -10.34
CA ASN A 195 9.66 -17.07 -9.49
C ASN A 195 9.30 -17.26 -8.01
N SER A 196 9.14 -18.51 -7.59
CA SER A 196 8.88 -18.86 -6.19
C SER A 196 9.95 -18.31 -5.22
N GLY A 197 11.20 -18.15 -5.67
CA GLY A 197 12.27 -17.53 -4.88
C GLY A 197 12.04 -16.05 -4.59
N GLN A 198 11.43 -15.30 -5.51
CA GLN A 198 11.06 -13.90 -5.27
C GLN A 198 9.90 -13.79 -4.28
N ILE A 199 8.88 -14.65 -4.41
CA ILE A 199 7.77 -14.70 -3.45
C ILE A 199 8.30 -15.05 -2.05
N SER A 200 9.18 -16.05 -1.93
CA SER A 200 9.81 -16.41 -0.66
C SER A 200 10.61 -15.26 -0.05
N ARG A 201 11.30 -14.45 -0.88
CA ARG A 201 12.04 -13.27 -0.41
C ARG A 201 11.10 -12.16 0.07
N GLU A 202 10.00 -11.91 -0.63
CA GLU A 202 8.97 -10.95 -0.18
C GLU A 202 8.34 -11.39 1.14
N ILE A 203 8.12 -12.69 1.30
CA ILE A 203 7.67 -13.31 2.54
C ILE A 203 8.73 -13.21 3.66
N GLU A 204 10.02 -13.38 3.35
CA GLU A 204 11.11 -13.21 4.31
C GLU A 204 11.21 -11.75 4.79
N ILE A 205 10.99 -10.79 3.89
CA ILE A 205 10.88 -9.38 4.25
C ILE A 205 9.77 -9.20 5.29
N LEU A 206 8.62 -9.86 5.13
CA LEU A 206 7.55 -9.82 6.14
C LEU A 206 8.02 -10.30 7.51
N ASN A 207 8.66 -11.47 7.58
CA ASN A 207 9.09 -12.07 8.85
C ASN A 207 10.09 -11.22 9.64
N ASN A 208 10.91 -10.43 8.96
CA ASN A 208 11.96 -9.62 9.58
C ASN A 208 11.50 -8.21 10.00
N LEU A 209 10.20 -7.90 9.88
CA LEU A 209 9.70 -6.54 10.10
C LEU A 209 9.06 -6.33 11.47
N SER A 210 9.46 -5.23 12.11
CA SER A 210 8.87 -4.70 13.34
C SER A 210 7.38 -4.34 13.20
N ASP A 211 6.91 -4.04 11.99
CA ASP A 211 5.50 -3.71 11.75
C ASP A 211 4.57 -4.92 11.94
N LEU A 212 5.02 -6.17 11.71
CA LEU A 212 4.22 -7.35 12.02
C LEU A 212 3.99 -7.50 13.52
N ASN A 213 4.99 -7.16 14.35
CA ASN A 213 4.84 -7.21 15.81
C ASN A 213 3.80 -6.20 16.33
N SER A 214 3.44 -5.20 15.52
CA SER A 214 2.43 -4.20 15.84
C SER A 214 0.99 -4.64 15.51
N LEU A 215 0.82 -5.78 14.84
CA LEU A 215 -0.46 -6.40 14.50
C LEU A 215 -1.03 -7.22 15.65
N ASP A 216 -2.33 -7.48 15.60
CA ASP A 216 -3.01 -8.37 16.52
C ASP A 216 -2.35 -9.78 16.53
N PRO A 217 -2.15 -10.41 17.71
CA PRO A 217 -1.56 -11.74 17.80
C PRO A 217 -2.24 -12.80 16.93
N ALA A 218 -3.57 -12.73 16.75
CA ALA A 218 -4.29 -13.67 15.88
C ALA A 218 -3.99 -13.40 14.39
N PHE A 219 -3.78 -12.15 13.97
CA PHE A 219 -3.28 -11.85 12.63
C PHE A 219 -1.87 -12.39 12.43
N ARG A 220 -0.98 -12.20 13.41
CA ARG A 220 0.38 -12.72 13.35
C ARG A 220 0.42 -14.24 13.20
N ALA A 221 -0.45 -14.94 13.93
CA ALA A 221 -0.58 -16.39 13.82
C ALA A 221 -1.05 -16.80 12.41
N LYS A 222 -2.13 -16.17 11.89
CA LYS A 222 -2.61 -16.44 10.53
C LYS A 222 -1.58 -16.11 9.44
N ILE A 223 -0.80 -15.03 9.62
CA ILE A 223 0.29 -14.67 8.71
C ILE A 223 1.39 -15.73 8.76
N ALA A 224 1.78 -16.19 9.96
CA ALA A 224 2.80 -17.22 10.13
C ALA A 224 2.37 -18.54 9.48
N ASP A 225 1.11 -18.96 9.67
CA ASP A 225 0.55 -20.16 9.03
C ASP A 225 0.48 -19.99 7.49
N TYR A 226 0.14 -18.81 6.99
CA TYR A 226 0.10 -18.54 5.55
C TYR A 226 1.48 -18.59 4.90
N ILE A 227 2.49 -18.08 5.61
CA ILE A 227 3.87 -17.95 5.17
C ILE A 227 4.63 -19.29 5.27
N ASN A 228 4.30 -20.11 6.26
CA ASN A 228 4.90 -21.41 6.50
C ASN A 228 3.81 -22.46 6.81
N PRO A 229 3.03 -22.87 5.80
CA PRO A 229 1.88 -23.76 5.96
C PRO A 229 2.23 -25.20 6.37
#